data_AF-A0A974YIM1-F1
#
_entry.id   AF-A0A974YIM1-F1
#
_cell.length_a   1.000
_cell.length_b   1.000
_cell.length_c   1.000
_cell.angle_alpha   90.00
_cell.angle_beta   90.00
_cell.angle_gamma   90.00
#
_symmetry.space_group_name_H-M   'P 1'
#
loop_
_entity.id
_entity.type
_entity.pdbx_description
1 polymer ?
#
loop_
_entity_poly.entity_id
_entity_poly.type
_entity_poly.pdbx_seq_one_letter_code
_entity_poly.pdbx_strand_id
1 'polypeptide(L)' 'MDRLARIAELSGEIRSRRLFCEFIESGGRVIASESDGGPWTDVTAATVARECRRIETLEHTRRRLMPEEPVRHDRGR' A
#
# COMPACT_ATOMS: atom_id res chain seq x y z
N MET A 1 -7.90 -13.55 -14.49
CA MET A 1 -6.58 -13.49 -13.83
C MET A 1 -6.50 -14.59 -12.80
N ASP A 2 -5.37 -15.27 -12.73
CA ASP A 2 -5.09 -16.23 -11.66
C ASP A 2 -5.09 -15.55 -10.28
N ARG A 3 -5.63 -16.24 -9.26
CA ARG A 3 -5.79 -15.70 -7.91
C ARG A 3 -4.43 -15.41 -7.26
N LEU A 4 -3.45 -16.27 -7.49
CA LEU A 4 -2.08 -16.08 -6.97
C LEU A 4 -1.40 -14.91 -7.69
N ALA A 5 -1.58 -14.79 -9.01
CA ALA A 5 -1.10 -13.63 -9.76
C ALA A 5 -1.67 -12.30 -9.21
N ARG A 6 -2.98 -12.25 -8.90
CA ARG A 6 -3.60 -11.05 -8.31
C ARG A 6 -3.06 -10.74 -6.91
N ILE A 7 -2.82 -11.77 -6.10
CA ILE A 7 -2.21 -11.63 -4.77
C ILE A 7 -0.78 -11.07 -4.86
N ALA A 8 0.00 -11.55 -5.82
CA ALA A 8 1.37 -11.11 -6.03
C ALA A 8 1.41 -9.64 -6.47
N GLU A 9 0.54 -9.25 -7.41
CA GLU A 9 0.36 -7.86 -7.85
C GLU A 9 0.06 -6.92 -6.67
N LEU A 10 -0.96 -7.25 -5.86
CA LEU A 10 -1.32 -6.47 -4.68
C LEU A 10 -0.18 -6.37 -3.68
N SER A 11 0.59 -7.45 -3.49
CA SER A 11 1.70 -7.46 -2.54
C SER A 11 2.88 -6.61 -3.03
N GLY A 12 3.16 -6.62 -4.33
CA GLY A 12 4.14 -5.72 -4.94
C GLY A 12 3.71 -4.26 -4.81
N GLU A 13 2.44 -3.97 -5.09
CA GLU A 13 1.87 -2.63 -4.97
C GLU A 13 1.94 -2.10 -3.53
N ILE A 14 1.58 -2.91 -2.53
CA ILE A 14 1.69 -2.57 -1.11
C ILE A 14 3.15 -2.29 -0.73
N ARG A 15 4.07 -3.16 -1.15
CA ARG A 15 5.51 -3.00 -0.83
C ARG A 15 6.07 -1.71 -1.41
N SER A 16 5.79 -1.41 -2.67
CA SER A 16 6.24 -0.18 -3.32
C SER A 16 5.76 1.07 -2.58
N ARG A 17 4.50 1.09 -2.14
CA ARG A 17 3.94 2.22 -1.39
C ARG A 17 4.53 2.37 0.01
N ARG A 18 4.80 1.26 0.70
CA ARG A 18 5.49 1.29 2.00
C ARG A 18 6.91 1.85 1.85
N LEU A 19 7.66 1.39 0.84
CA LEU A 19 8.99 1.93 0.54
C LEU A 19 8.95 3.43 0.22
N PHE A 20 7.91 3.90 -0.46
CA PHE A 20 7.70 5.33 -0.66
C PHE A 20 7.50 6.07 0.67
N CYS A 21 6.69 5.54 1.58
CA CYS A 21 6.51 6.15 2.91
C CYS A 21 7.81 6.15 3.71
N GLU A 22 8.57 5.05 3.69
CA GLU A 22 9.88 4.94 4.34
C GLU A 22 10.88 5.97 3.77
N PHE A 23 10.87 6.23 2.46
CA PHE A 23 11.67 7.29 1.85
C PHE A 23 11.32 8.66 2.44
N ILE A 24 10.03 8.95 2.62
CA ILE A 24 9.60 10.22 3.24
C ILE A 24 10.03 10.29 4.72
N GLU A 25 9.87 9.19 5.47
CA GLU A 25 10.33 9.10 6.86
C GLU A 25 11.85 9.31 6.99
N SER A 26 12.64 8.91 5.99
CA SER A 26 14.09 9.19 5.93
C SER A 26 14.45 10.64 5.59
N GLY A 27 13.45 11.52 5.46
CA GLY A 27 13.63 12.95 5.13
C GLY A 27 13.34 13.31 3.67
N GLY A 28 12.83 12.36 2.87
CA GLY A 28 12.34 12.63 1.53
C GLY A 28 11.16 13.61 1.54
N ARG A 29 11.02 14.41 0.48
CA ARG A 29 9.91 15.37 0.32
C ARG A 29 9.27 15.23 -1.04
N VAL A 30 7.96 15.48 -1.09
CA VAL A 30 7.20 15.61 -2.33
C VAL A 30 6.80 17.06 -2.51
N ILE A 31 7.28 17.62 -3.61
CA ILE A 31 6.96 18.98 -4.02
C ILE A 31 6.19 18.89 -5.33
N ALA A 32 5.07 19.59 -5.43
CA ALA A 32 4.21 19.60 -6.61
C ALA A 32 3.77 21.02 -6.96
N SER A 33 3.51 21.24 -8.25
CA SER A 33 2.81 22.41 -8.75
C SER A 33 1.45 21.97 -9.28
N GLU A 34 0.40 22.73 -9.00
CA GLU A 34 -0.96 22.44 -9.47
C GLU A 34 -1.13 22.72 -10.97
N SER A 35 -0.23 23.52 -11.56
CA SER A 35 -0.21 23.85 -12.97
C SER A 35 1.21 23.97 -13.50
N ASP A 36 1.39 23.81 -14.81
CA ASP A 36 2.67 24.12 -15.44
C ASP A 36 3.04 25.60 -15.23
N GLY A 37 4.26 25.84 -14.74
CA GLY A 37 4.75 27.17 -14.38
C GLY A 37 4.20 27.74 -13.06
N GLY A 38 3.36 27.00 -12.34
CA GLY A 38 2.86 27.39 -11.02
C GLY A 38 3.90 27.28 -9.90
N PRO A 39 3.58 27.80 -8.69
CA PRO A 39 4.48 27.70 -7.54
C PRO A 39 4.60 26.25 -7.05
N TRP A 40 5.84 25.87 -6.73
CA TRP A 40 6.15 24.60 -6.10
C TRP A 40 5.75 24.62 -4.62
N THR A 41 4.92 23.66 -4.21
CA THR A 41 4.40 23.54 -2.84
C THR A 41 4.76 22.20 -2.22
N ASP A 42 5.08 22.20 -0.92
CA ASP A 42 5.32 20.96 -0.18
C ASP A 42 3.99 20.26 0.09
N VAL A 43 3.81 19.10 -0.55
CA VAL A 43 2.61 18.27 -0.45
C VAL A 43 2.91 16.93 0.23
N THR A 44 4.03 16.85 0.96
CA THR A 44 4.54 15.61 1.55
C THR A 44 3.51 14.99 2.50
N ALA A 45 2.98 15.77 3.46
CA ALA A 45 2.03 15.27 4.45
C ALA A 45 0.72 14.77 3.80
N ALA A 46 0.19 15.52 2.83
CA ALA A 46 -1.02 15.12 2.11
C ALA A 46 -0.79 13.85 1.28
N THR A 47 0.39 13.73 0.67
CA THR A 47 0.78 12.55 -0.11
C THR A 47 0.92 11.31 0.77
N VAL A 48 1.60 11.40 1.92
CA VAL A 48 1.72 10.29 2.88
C VAL A 48 0.34 9.84 3.35
N ALA A 49 -0.53 10.76 3.76
CA ALA A 49 -1.88 10.41 4.20
C ALA A 49 -2.68 9.67 3.13
N ARG A 50 -2.52 10.04 1.85
CA ARG A 50 -3.15 9.34 0.73
C ARG A 50 -2.59 7.93 0.54
N GLU A 51 -1.27 7.77 0.59
CA GLU A 51 -0.63 6.46 0.43
C GLU A 51 -0.98 5.51 1.58
N CYS A 52 -1.03 5.98 2.84
CA CYS A 52 -1.47 5.16 3.97
C CYS A 52 -2.88 4.58 3.75
N ARG A 53 -3.86 5.42 3.39
CA ARG A 53 -5.24 4.97 3.08
C ARG A 53 -5.27 3.98 1.92
N ARG A 54 -4.40 4.17 0.92
CA ARG A 54 -4.30 3.27 -0.24
C ARG A 54 -3.73 1.92 0.17
N ILE A 55 -2.68 1.90 1.00
CA ILE A 55 -2.10 0.67 1.56
C ILE A 55 -3.18 -0.11 2.33
N GLU A 56 -3.92 0.53 3.23
CA GLU A 56 -5.00 -0.11 4.00
C GLU A 56 -6.06 -0.77 3.10
N THR A 57 -6.46 -0.06 2.04
CA THR A 57 -7.43 -0.56 1.05
C THR A 57 -6.91 -1.79 0.31
N LEU A 58 -5.64 -1.75 -0.12
CA LEU A 58 -4.99 -2.86 -0.83
C LEU A 58 -4.83 -4.07 0.08
N GLU A 59 -4.44 -3.86 1.33
CA GLU A 59 -4.33 -4.92 2.32
C GLU A 59 -5.67 -5.59 2.61
N HIS A 60 -6.74 -4.79 2.77
CA HIS A 60 -8.08 -5.32 2.94
C HIS A 60 -8.49 -6.17 1.73
N THR A 61 -8.21 -5.70 0.52
CA THR A 61 -8.47 -6.46 -0.71
C THR A 61 -7.68 -7.76 -0.76
N ARG A 62 -6.39 -7.72 -0.42
CA ARG A 62 -5.52 -8.91 -0.39
C ARG A 62 -6.00 -9.94 0.63
N ARG A 63 -6.38 -9.51 1.84
CA ARG A 63 -6.94 -10.40 2.88
C ARG A 63 -8.20 -11.12 2.40
N ARG A 64 -9.10 -10.45 1.70
CA ARG A 64 -10.31 -11.09 1.12
C ARG A 64 -9.97 -12.14 0.07
N LEU A 65 -8.82 -12.04 -0.60
CA LEU A 65 -8.33 -13.03 -1.55
C LEU A 65 -7.53 -14.15 -0.88
N MET A 66 -7.23 -14.05 0.42
CA MET A 66 -6.58 -15.06 1.25
C MET A 66 -7.48 -15.35 2.46
N PRO A 67 -8.59 -16.11 2.28
CA PRO A 67 -9.32 -16.59 3.43
C PRO A 67 -8.36 -17.41 4.28
N GLU A 68 -8.24 -17.02 5.55
CA GLU A 68 -7.60 -17.83 6.58
C GLU A 68 -8.21 -19.23 6.47
N GLU A 69 -7.40 -20.24 6.13
CA GLU A 69 -7.86 -21.61 6.31
C GLU A 69 -8.16 -21.77 7.80
N PRO A 70 -9.37 -22.20 8.19
CA PRO A 70 -9.62 -22.48 9.59
C PRO A 70 -8.59 -23.51 10.00
N VAL A 71 -7.75 -23.16 10.98
CA VAL A 71 -6.77 -24.05 11.59
C VAL A 71 -7.54 -25.30 12.00
N ARG A 72 -7.39 -26.37 11.20
CA ARG A 72 -7.90 -27.68 11.58
C ARG A 72 -7.02 -28.14 12.71
N HIS A 73 -7.40 -27.80 13.94
CA HIS A 73 -6.97 -28.56 15.10
C HIS A 73 -7.54 -29.96 14.91
N ASP A 74 -6.72 -30.83 14.31
CA ASP A 74 -6.92 -32.26 14.36
C ASP A 74 -6.91 -32.65 15.84
N ARG A 75 -8.12 -32.81 16.41
CA ARG A 75 -8.27 -33.44 17.72
C ARG A 75 -7.99 -34.91 17.49
N GLY A 76 -6.71 -35.25 17.61
CA GLY A 76 -6.22 -36.62 17.59
C GLY A 76 -7.13 -37.51 18.45
N ARG A 77 -7.53 -38.63 17.84
CA ARG A 77 -8.29 -39.71 18.46
C ARG A 77 -7.35 -40.70 19.12
#